data_AF-A0A938YV58-F1
#
_entry.id   AF-A0A938YV58-F1
#
_cell.length_a   1.000
_cell.length_b   1.000
_cell.length_c   1.000
_cell.angle_alpha   90.00
_cell.angle_beta   90.00
_cell.angle_gamma   90.00
#
_symmetry.space_group_name_H-M   'P 1'
#
loop_
_entity.id
_entity.type
_entity.pdbx_description
1 polymer ?
#
loop_
_entity_poly.entity_id
_entity_poly.type
_entity_poly.pdbx_seq_one_letter_code
_entity_poly.pdbx_strand_id
1 'polypeptide(L)'
;MKKQIIFYSQGLRYEVELGIDKTVLIGATEKAHVYLSQQEIPIQLKVDGDEVFYQYDDEAGLLKDGLCLGEVVFYLREGEPRVYDLLDLSEFQIGSQRGALITLDGDVELLLQKSQNQWKLTRLKGAFYRNNHLQQMDQQLIGFGDELSLGAVTIKFYPDEVWVQGPAQVGKQLTLREPSRYGFYEDYPDYHRSPRIIYRGSEDKILINPPGQEPVKPSDELLKLIVPPLMMVGVTVLITLIQPRGIYILATVGMSITTMIFSIRGFIKNRKKYKADKKERVDLYRLYLKDKVKELTRLEREQKEGMHYHFPTTLELTDLVESYNHRIYEKTPLHFDFLYYRLGLGKMPTSYDLKYGQQERSGKKDALEEEGYALYSRHKKIPDMPIPANLSHGPVGYIGPRNLVLEQLQLLVMQLATFHSYHDVQFITILPEEEKEQWSWMRWLP
;
A
#
# COMPACT_ATOMS: atom_id res chain seq x y z
N MET A 1 34.24 -14.96 9.70
CA MET A 1 33.56 -15.95 10.57
C MET A 1 32.84 -15.21 11.65
N LYS A 2 31.61 -15.62 11.97
CA LYS A 2 30.85 -15.08 13.08
C LYS A 2 30.82 -16.13 14.19
N LYS A 3 31.01 -15.72 15.44
CA LYS A 3 30.94 -16.58 16.63
C LYS A 3 29.67 -16.24 17.40
N GLN A 4 28.87 -17.24 17.68
CA GLN A 4 27.66 -17.10 18.50
C GLN A 4 28.02 -17.42 19.95
N ILE A 5 27.70 -16.50 20.85
CA ILE A 5 27.96 -16.63 22.28
C ILE A 5 26.61 -16.62 22.99
N ILE A 6 26.39 -17.65 23.81
CA ILE A 6 25.23 -17.75 24.69
C ILE A 6 25.69 -17.37 26.09
N PHE A 7 24.89 -16.57 26.79
CA PHE A 7 25.14 -16.32 28.20
C PHE A 7 23.87 -16.25 29.01
N TYR A 8 24.00 -16.57 30.29
CA TYR A 8 22.89 -16.68 31.21
C TYR A 8 23.07 -15.71 32.37
N SER A 9 22.04 -14.95 32.70
CA SER A 9 22.03 -14.06 33.85
C SER A 9 20.61 -13.83 34.35
N GLN A 10 20.41 -13.86 35.68
CA GLN A 10 19.13 -13.62 36.35
C GLN A 10 17.92 -14.40 35.77
N GLY A 11 18.14 -15.66 35.39
CA GLY A 11 17.08 -16.49 34.84
C GLY A 11 16.67 -16.14 33.41
N LEU A 12 17.48 -15.35 32.70
CA LEU A 12 17.36 -15.10 31.27
C LEU A 12 18.57 -15.67 30.52
N ARG A 13 18.32 -16.14 29.30
CA ARG A 13 19.33 -16.57 28.34
C ARG A 13 19.40 -15.54 27.23
N TYR A 14 20.61 -15.11 26.93
CA TYR A 14 20.93 -14.12 25.91
C TYR A 14 21.82 -14.75 24.86
N GLU A 15 21.78 -14.20 23.65
CA GLU A 15 22.63 -14.61 22.55
C GLU A 15 23.14 -13.40 21.81
N VAL A 16 24.44 -13.41 21.52
CA VAL A 16 25.11 -12.36 20.75
C VAL A 16 25.97 -12.97 19.66
N GLU A 17 25.98 -12.32 18.52
CA GLU A 17 26.79 -12.71 17.36
C GLU A 17 27.97 -11.74 17.22
N LEU A 18 29.20 -12.24 17.41
CA LEU A 18 30.43 -11.45 17.24
C LEU A 18 31.11 -11.72 15.90
N GLY A 19 31.56 -10.65 15.24
CA GLY A 19 32.44 -10.70 14.07
C GLY A 19 33.86 -10.26 14.40
N ILE A 20 34.79 -10.49 13.47
CA ILE A 20 36.26 -10.32 13.63
C ILE A 20 36.68 -8.90 14.06
N ASP A 21 35.86 -7.87 13.81
CA ASP A 21 36.13 -6.47 14.20
C ASP A 21 35.09 -5.86 15.15
N LYS A 22 34.19 -6.68 15.72
CA LYS A 22 33.14 -6.20 16.61
C LYS A 22 33.49 -6.51 18.06
N THR A 23 33.42 -5.49 18.91
CA THR A 23 33.44 -5.65 20.37
C THR A 23 32.02 -5.55 20.88
N VAL A 24 31.61 -6.52 21.70
CA VAL A 24 30.31 -6.49 22.38
C VAL A 24 30.53 -6.10 23.83
N LEU A 25 29.80 -5.08 24.28
CA LEU A 25 29.84 -4.58 25.65
C LEU A 25 28.56 -5.02 26.37
N ILE A 26 28.71 -5.69 27.51
CA ILE A 26 27.62 -6.18 28.35
C ILE A 26 27.74 -5.50 29.71
N GLY A 27 26.70 -4.81 30.19
CA GLY A 27 26.76 -4.14 31.49
C GLY A 27 25.66 -3.10 31.72
N ALA A 28 25.64 -2.51 32.91
CA ALA A 28 24.71 -1.46 33.32
C ALA A 28 25.12 -0.07 32.81
N THR A 29 25.41 0.05 31.51
CA THR A 29 25.88 1.32 30.90
C THR A 29 25.10 1.63 29.63
N GLU A 30 24.91 2.92 29.33
CA GLU A 30 24.20 3.36 28.10
C GLU A 30 24.91 2.94 26.81
N LYS A 31 26.21 2.65 26.88
CA LYS A 31 27.02 2.18 25.75
C LYS A 31 26.95 0.66 25.56
N ALA A 32 26.28 -0.06 26.45
CA ALA A 32 26.19 -1.51 26.39
C ALA A 32 25.34 -1.95 25.18
N HIS A 33 25.84 -2.95 24.47
CA HIS A 33 25.08 -3.62 23.43
C HIS A 33 24.01 -4.53 24.03
N VAL A 34 24.32 -5.14 25.19
CA VAL A 34 23.34 -5.83 26.03
C VAL A 34 23.34 -5.20 27.41
N TYR A 35 22.24 -4.54 27.75
CA TYR A 35 22.08 -3.90 29.04
C TYR A 35 21.66 -4.92 30.10
N LEU A 36 22.46 -5.04 31.16
CA LEU A 36 22.18 -5.85 32.35
C LEU A 36 22.35 -4.98 33.59
N SER A 37 21.25 -4.64 34.27
CA SER A 37 21.26 -3.70 35.41
C SER A 37 22.11 -4.15 36.60
N GLN A 38 22.26 -5.47 36.78
CA GLN A 38 23.03 -6.09 37.85
C GLN A 38 24.53 -6.14 37.56
N GLN A 39 24.92 -5.93 36.30
CA GLN A 39 26.30 -6.04 35.87
C GLN A 39 26.95 -4.65 35.87
N GLU A 40 27.30 -4.16 37.07
CA GLU A 40 27.88 -2.83 37.26
C GLU A 40 29.24 -2.69 36.57
N ILE A 41 30.09 -3.72 36.69
CA ILE A 41 31.37 -3.80 36.00
C ILE A 41 31.12 -4.35 34.59
N PRO A 42 31.37 -3.59 33.52
CA PRO A 42 31.08 -4.05 32.17
C PRO A 42 32.02 -5.17 31.74
N ILE A 43 31.46 -6.15 31.01
CA ILE A 43 32.19 -7.23 30.36
C ILE A 43 32.33 -6.87 28.89
N GLN A 44 33.57 -6.86 28.38
CA GLN A 44 33.84 -6.69 26.96
C GLN A 44 34.21 -8.03 26.34
N LEU A 45 33.58 -8.36 25.22
CA LEU A 45 33.89 -9.54 24.42
C LEU A 45 34.47 -9.11 23.07
N LYS A 46 35.55 -9.76 22.65
CA LYS A 46 36.20 -9.50 21.37
C LYS A 46 36.66 -10.82 20.74
N VAL A 47 36.52 -10.93 19.43
CA VAL A 47 37.08 -12.05 18.66
C VAL A 47 38.50 -11.68 18.21
N ASP A 48 39.45 -12.59 18.39
CA ASP A 48 40.79 -12.51 17.79
C ASP A 48 41.12 -13.86 17.16
N GLY A 49 41.24 -13.89 15.82
CA GLY A 49 41.33 -15.13 15.06
C GLY A 49 40.07 -15.99 15.17
N ASP A 50 40.22 -17.21 15.71
CA ASP A 50 39.12 -18.17 15.93
C ASP A 50 38.66 -18.23 17.41
N GLU A 51 39.32 -17.45 18.27
CA GLU A 51 39.12 -17.44 19.71
C GLU A 51 38.37 -16.18 20.16
N VAL A 52 37.64 -16.31 21.27
CA VAL A 52 36.89 -15.20 21.88
C VAL A 52 37.56 -14.83 23.20
N PHE A 53 37.92 -13.57 23.36
CA PHE A 53 38.52 -13.03 24.57
C PHE A 53 37.52 -12.16 25.33
N TYR A 54 37.63 -12.18 26.65
CA TYR A 54 36.89 -11.28 27.53
C TYR A 54 37.84 -10.32 28.25
N GLN A 55 37.35 -9.13 28.55
CA GLN A 55 37.91 -8.21 29.55
C GLN A 55 36.83 -7.95 30.60
N TYR A 56 37.16 -8.19 31.86
CA TYR A 56 36.31 -7.95 33.00
C TYR A 56 37.14 -7.38 34.15
N ASP A 57 36.91 -6.12 34.49
CA ASP A 57 37.76 -5.37 35.42
C ASP A 57 39.24 -5.38 34.95
N ASP A 58 40.18 -5.72 35.82
CA ASP A 58 41.61 -5.91 35.50
C ASP A 58 41.95 -7.29 34.91
N GLU A 59 40.97 -8.19 34.79
CA GLU A 59 41.16 -9.55 34.27
C GLU A 59 40.85 -9.63 32.77
N ALA A 60 41.77 -10.26 32.03
CA ALA A 60 41.62 -10.54 30.61
C ALA A 60 41.94 -12.01 30.35
N GLY A 61 41.17 -12.67 29.50
CA GLY A 61 41.39 -14.08 29.21
C GLY A 61 40.58 -14.63 28.05
N LEU A 62 40.79 -15.91 27.78
CA LEU A 62 40.03 -16.67 26.80
C LEU A 62 38.66 -17.04 27.38
N LEU A 63 37.59 -16.79 26.63
CA LEU A 63 36.25 -17.23 26.96
C LEU A 63 36.16 -18.75 26.79
N LYS A 64 35.67 -19.44 27.82
CA LYS A 64 35.49 -20.90 27.82
C LYS A 64 34.08 -21.24 28.27
N ASP A 65 33.60 -22.41 27.87
CA ASP A 65 32.29 -22.90 28.29
C ASP A 65 32.18 -23.02 29.81
N GLY A 66 31.12 -22.44 30.35
CA GLY A 66 30.85 -22.38 31.78
C GLY A 66 31.67 -21.33 32.54
N LEU A 67 32.38 -20.42 31.85
CA LEU A 67 33.08 -19.32 32.52
C LEU A 67 32.07 -18.37 33.18
N CYS A 68 32.24 -18.13 34.48
CA CYS A 68 31.45 -17.19 35.25
C CYS A 68 32.20 -15.87 35.43
N LEU A 69 31.62 -14.76 34.99
CA LEU A 69 32.10 -13.40 35.25
C LEU A 69 30.99 -12.64 35.98
N GLY A 70 31.18 -12.39 37.28
CA GLY A 70 30.11 -11.88 38.14
C GLY A 70 28.93 -12.85 38.22
N GLU A 71 27.73 -12.39 37.89
CA GLU A 71 26.49 -13.20 37.84
C GLU A 71 26.16 -13.70 36.42
N VAL A 72 27.13 -13.65 35.49
CA VAL A 72 26.94 -14.03 34.10
C VAL A 72 27.76 -15.28 33.77
N VAL A 73 27.11 -16.29 33.22
CA VAL A 73 27.76 -17.55 32.77
C VAL A 73 27.78 -17.61 31.26
N PHE A 74 28.95 -17.83 30.66
CA PHE A 74 29.15 -17.83 29.21
C PHE A 74 29.36 -19.22 28.62
N TYR A 75 28.90 -19.40 27.38
CA TYR A 75 29.09 -20.59 26.56
C TYR A 75 29.32 -20.19 25.10
N LEU A 76 30.21 -20.90 24.43
CA LEU A 76 30.48 -20.78 23.00
C LEU A 76 29.55 -21.73 22.26
N ARG A 77 28.77 -21.20 21.30
CA ARG A 77 27.91 -22.03 20.46
C ARG A 77 28.70 -22.51 19.25
N GLU A 78 28.88 -23.83 19.17
CA GLU A 78 29.61 -24.46 18.07
C GLU A 78 28.69 -25.14 17.06
N GLY A 79 29.02 -24.98 15.78
CA GLY A 79 28.40 -25.67 14.66
C GLY A 79 27.03 -25.13 14.24
N GLU A 80 26.61 -25.53 13.05
CA GLU A 80 25.26 -25.30 12.54
C GLU A 80 24.25 -26.26 13.19
N PRO A 81 22.97 -25.88 13.32
CA PRO A 81 21.94 -26.77 13.84
C PRO A 81 21.78 -28.01 12.96
N ARG A 82 21.83 -29.18 13.57
CA ARG A 82 21.54 -30.47 12.91
C ARG A 82 20.10 -30.84 13.16
N VAL A 83 19.40 -31.21 12.09
CA VAL A 83 17.98 -31.52 12.12
C VAL A 83 17.78 -33.03 12.16
N TYR A 84 16.95 -33.50 13.08
CA TYR A 84 16.68 -34.92 13.29
C TYR A 84 15.19 -35.22 13.22
N ASP A 85 14.82 -36.28 12.51
CA ASP A 85 13.44 -36.78 12.46
C ASP A 85 13.13 -37.60 13.73
N LEU A 86 12.01 -37.29 14.38
CA LEU A 86 11.54 -38.01 15.57
C LEU A 86 10.84 -39.33 15.22
N LEU A 87 10.51 -39.57 13.94
CA LEU A 87 9.84 -40.77 13.46
C LEU A 87 8.62 -41.12 14.35
N ASP A 88 8.53 -42.37 14.79
CA ASP A 88 7.44 -42.88 15.63
C ASP A 88 7.77 -42.84 17.14
N LEU A 89 8.76 -42.06 17.56
CA LEU A 89 9.11 -41.96 18.98
C LEU A 89 7.92 -41.41 19.79
N SER A 90 7.55 -42.15 20.83
CA SER A 90 6.53 -41.77 21.80
C SER A 90 7.15 -41.17 23.07
N GLU A 91 8.40 -41.50 23.37
CA GLU A 91 9.15 -40.93 24.49
C GLU A 91 10.65 -40.93 24.25
N PHE A 92 11.35 -39.96 24.82
CA PHE A 92 12.81 -39.95 24.88
C PHE A 92 13.33 -39.05 26.00
N GLN A 93 14.58 -39.26 26.38
CA GLN A 93 15.25 -38.50 27.43
C GLN A 93 16.39 -37.64 26.88
N ILE A 94 16.61 -36.51 27.54
CA ILE A 94 17.72 -35.58 27.29
C ILE A 94 18.48 -35.41 28.60
N GLY A 95 19.81 -35.59 28.59
CA GLY A 95 20.63 -35.37 29.78
C GLY A 95 21.99 -36.09 29.71
N SER A 96 22.75 -36.07 30.81
CA SER A 96 24.09 -36.68 30.87
C SER A 96 24.10 -38.19 31.14
N GLN A 97 22.93 -38.78 31.40
CA GLN A 97 22.81 -40.20 31.77
C GLN A 97 23.01 -41.16 30.59
N ARG A 98 23.60 -42.32 30.90
CA ARG A 98 23.89 -43.39 29.94
C ARG A 98 22.57 -44.07 29.51
N GLY A 99 22.01 -43.63 28.38
CA GLY A 99 20.71 -44.09 27.87
C GLY A 99 19.81 -42.95 27.38
N ALA A 100 20.16 -41.69 27.67
CA ALA A 100 19.50 -40.54 27.05
C ALA A 100 19.66 -40.59 25.53
N LEU A 101 18.62 -40.16 24.80
CA LEU A 101 18.64 -40.10 23.36
C LEU A 101 19.45 -38.90 22.85
N ILE A 102 19.40 -37.79 23.60
CA ILE A 102 20.27 -36.64 23.38
C ILE A 102 21.13 -36.48 24.64
N THR A 103 22.40 -36.78 24.49
CA THR A 103 23.38 -36.72 25.58
C THR A 103 24.15 -35.41 25.52
N LEU A 104 24.25 -34.72 26.64
CA LEU A 104 24.99 -33.45 26.77
C LEU A 104 25.74 -33.39 28.09
N ASP A 105 26.84 -32.65 28.10
CA ASP A 105 27.63 -32.40 29.31
C ASP A 105 26.97 -31.31 30.14
N GLY A 106 26.08 -31.74 31.05
CA GLY A 106 25.31 -30.85 31.92
C GLY A 106 24.56 -31.62 33.00
N ASP A 107 24.31 -30.94 34.12
CA ASP A 107 23.55 -31.49 35.24
C ASP A 107 22.03 -31.28 35.04
N VAL A 108 21.51 -31.79 33.91
CA VAL A 108 20.10 -31.66 33.53
C VAL A 108 19.57 -32.98 33.01
N GLU A 109 18.37 -33.35 33.45
CA GLU A 109 17.65 -34.53 32.99
C GLU A 109 16.20 -34.17 32.70
N LEU A 110 15.81 -34.36 31.44
CA LEU A 110 14.47 -34.06 30.93
C LEU A 110 13.90 -35.30 30.25
N LEU A 111 12.61 -35.56 30.48
CA LEU A 111 11.83 -36.60 29.83
C LEU A 111 10.78 -35.95 28.94
N LEU A 112 10.74 -36.33 27.66
CA LEU A 112 9.71 -35.93 26.72
C LEU A 112 8.81 -37.13 26.40
N GLN A 113 7.51 -36.92 26.49
CA GLN A 113 6.49 -37.92 26.18
C GLN A 113 5.43 -37.32 25.24
N LYS A 114 5.13 -38.01 24.15
CA LYS A 114 4.15 -37.57 23.16
C LYS A 114 2.74 -37.91 23.63
N SER A 115 1.89 -36.90 23.75
CA SER A 115 0.46 -37.03 24.07
C SER A 115 -0.35 -36.18 23.11
N GLN A 116 -1.37 -36.76 22.45
CA GLN A 116 -2.26 -36.04 21.51
C GLN A 116 -1.51 -35.21 20.45
N ASN A 117 -0.41 -35.75 19.92
CA ASN A 117 0.47 -35.10 18.94
C ASN A 117 1.25 -33.87 19.44
N GLN A 118 1.34 -33.69 20.76
CA GLN A 118 2.18 -32.69 21.41
C GLN A 118 3.18 -33.36 22.36
N TRP A 119 4.33 -32.72 22.55
CA TRP A 119 5.35 -33.22 23.47
C TRP A 119 5.12 -32.62 24.86
N LYS A 120 4.94 -33.49 25.86
CA LYS A 120 4.96 -33.12 27.27
C LYS A 120 6.36 -33.31 27.81
N LEU A 121 6.96 -32.23 28.28
CA LEU A 121 8.25 -32.23 28.96
C LEU A 121 8.05 -32.37 30.47
N THR A 122 8.84 -33.26 31.08
CA THR A 122 8.96 -33.42 32.53
C THR A 122 10.43 -33.24 32.93
N ARG A 123 10.73 -32.25 33.75
CA ARG A 123 12.03 -32.05 34.37
C ARG A 123 12.19 -33.08 35.50
N LEU A 124 13.25 -33.87 35.40
CA LEU A 124 13.68 -34.81 36.44
C LEU A 124 14.76 -34.16 37.30
N LYS A 125 15.69 -33.42 36.67
CA LYS A 125 16.81 -32.75 37.34
C LYS A 125 17.28 -31.53 36.55
N GLY A 126 17.86 -30.56 37.26
CA GLY A 126 18.65 -29.48 36.66
C GLY A 126 17.87 -28.26 36.18
N ALA A 127 18.56 -27.18 35.87
CA ALA A 127 17.98 -25.97 35.32
C ALA A 127 17.96 -26.02 33.79
N PHE A 128 16.87 -25.56 33.19
CA PHE A 128 16.79 -25.35 31.74
C PHE A 128 16.01 -24.09 31.42
N TYR A 129 16.30 -23.54 30.24
CA TYR A 129 15.65 -22.34 29.74
C TYR A 129 14.74 -22.76 28.59
N ARG A 130 13.56 -22.15 28.50
CA ARG A 130 12.65 -22.27 27.35
C ARG A 130 12.39 -20.89 26.79
N ASN A 131 12.59 -20.71 25.49
CA ASN A 131 12.44 -19.44 24.78
C ASN A 131 13.09 -18.28 25.54
N ASN A 132 14.34 -18.48 25.95
CA ASN A 132 15.18 -17.54 26.70
C ASN A 132 14.83 -17.34 28.20
N HIS A 133 13.85 -18.04 28.77
CA HIS A 133 13.47 -17.89 30.19
C HIS A 133 13.71 -19.16 31.01
N LEU A 134 14.31 -19.01 32.20
CA LEU A 134 14.51 -20.09 33.17
C LEU A 134 13.17 -20.66 33.63
N GLN A 135 13.03 -21.98 33.55
CA GLN A 135 11.79 -22.66 33.86
C GLN A 135 11.70 -23.07 35.33
N GLN A 136 10.57 -22.74 35.97
CA GLN A 136 10.27 -23.11 37.35
C GLN A 136 9.36 -24.34 37.46
N MET A 137 8.53 -24.61 36.44
CA MET A 137 7.60 -25.74 36.44
C MET A 137 8.27 -27.01 35.93
N ASP A 138 8.04 -28.12 36.64
CA ASP A 138 8.60 -29.42 36.26
C ASP A 138 7.88 -30.02 35.05
N GLN A 139 6.56 -29.83 34.91
CA GLN A 139 5.79 -30.37 33.81
C GLN A 139 5.21 -29.27 32.94
N GLN A 140 5.44 -29.37 31.62
CA GLN A 140 4.96 -28.39 30.66
C GLN A 140 4.77 -29.00 29.27
N LEU A 141 3.84 -28.41 28.50
CA LEU A 141 3.65 -28.76 27.09
C LEU A 141 4.61 -27.93 26.22
N ILE A 142 5.23 -28.61 25.25
CA ILE A 142 6.10 -28.03 24.24
C ILE A 142 5.26 -27.71 23.00
N GLY A 143 5.23 -26.43 22.66
CA GLY A 143 4.59 -25.88 21.48
C GLY A 143 5.50 -25.93 20.26
N PHE A 144 4.93 -25.53 19.12
CA PHE A 144 5.62 -25.49 17.84
C PHE A 144 6.76 -24.47 17.87
N GLY A 145 7.99 -24.92 17.56
CA GLY A 145 9.17 -24.06 17.46
C GLY A 145 9.77 -23.64 18.79
N ASP A 146 9.32 -24.20 19.91
CA ASP A 146 9.90 -23.94 21.23
C ASP A 146 11.37 -24.33 21.26
N GLU A 147 12.18 -23.48 21.88
CA GLU A 147 13.61 -23.68 22.03
C GLU A 147 13.97 -23.94 23.48
N LEU A 148 14.66 -25.05 23.75
CA LEU A 148 15.26 -25.36 25.05
C LEU A 148 16.76 -25.04 25.00
N SER A 149 17.25 -24.31 26.00
CA SER A 149 18.69 -24.01 26.13
C SER A 149 19.25 -24.64 27.42
N LEU A 150 20.35 -25.37 27.24
CA LEU A 150 21.01 -26.27 28.19
C LEU A 150 22.52 -26.05 28.11
N GLY A 151 23.03 -25.01 28.77
CA GLY A 151 24.44 -24.60 28.63
C GLY A 151 24.76 -24.13 27.21
N ALA A 152 25.73 -24.77 26.56
CA ALA A 152 26.06 -24.53 25.15
C ALA A 152 25.09 -25.19 24.15
N VAL A 153 24.27 -26.15 24.61
CA VAL A 153 23.36 -26.92 23.76
C VAL A 153 22.02 -26.23 23.65
N THR A 154 21.51 -26.13 22.43
CA THR A 154 20.18 -25.59 22.15
C THR A 154 19.39 -26.62 21.34
N ILE A 155 18.16 -26.89 21.75
CA ILE A 155 17.28 -27.89 21.14
C ILE A 155 15.94 -27.24 20.79
N LYS A 156 15.62 -27.16 19.51
CA LYS A 156 14.34 -26.62 19.02
C LYS A 156 13.39 -27.76 18.67
N PHE A 157 12.13 -27.63 19.09
CA PHE A 157 11.14 -28.69 18.97
C PHE A 157 10.07 -28.37 17.94
N TYR A 158 9.80 -29.34 17.09
CA TYR A 158 8.67 -29.35 16.16
C TYR A 158 7.88 -30.67 16.32
N PRO A 159 6.69 -30.82 15.71
CA PRO A 159 5.85 -32.01 15.91
C PRO A 159 6.53 -33.35 15.60
N ASP A 160 7.38 -33.38 14.58
CA ASP A 160 8.01 -34.57 14.00
C ASP A 160 9.53 -34.42 13.77
N GLU A 161 10.14 -33.31 14.19
CA GLU A 161 11.59 -33.12 14.13
C GLU A 161 12.11 -32.28 15.30
N VAL A 162 13.40 -32.44 15.61
CA VAL A 162 14.14 -31.62 16.57
C VAL A 162 15.41 -31.10 15.94
N TRP A 163 15.75 -29.85 16.24
CA TRP A 163 17.01 -29.24 15.80
C TRP A 163 17.93 -29.20 17.00
N VAL A 164 19.12 -29.77 16.88
CA VAL A 164 20.11 -29.83 17.95
C VAL A 164 21.35 -29.06 17.50
N GLN A 165 21.77 -28.10 18.32
CA GLN A 165 22.96 -27.30 18.08
C GLN A 165 23.83 -27.24 19.34
N GLY A 166 25.15 -27.21 19.15
CA GLY A 166 26.13 -27.27 20.23
C GLY A 166 26.66 -28.69 20.52
N PRO A 167 27.44 -28.87 21.59
CA PRO A 167 28.18 -30.10 21.88
C PRO A 167 27.27 -31.20 22.49
N ALA A 168 26.30 -31.68 21.72
CA ALA A 168 25.42 -32.80 22.09
C ALA A 168 25.66 -34.03 21.22
N GLN A 169 25.62 -35.21 21.83
CA GLN A 169 25.63 -36.50 21.14
C GLN A 169 24.19 -36.99 20.95
N VAL A 170 23.82 -37.27 19.72
CA VAL A 170 22.48 -37.75 19.37
C VAL A 170 22.52 -39.25 19.08
N GLY A 171 21.66 -40.00 19.76
CA GLY A 171 21.57 -41.44 19.63
C GLY A 171 21.08 -41.87 18.24
N LYS A 172 21.52 -43.06 17.78
CA LYS A 172 21.27 -43.59 16.43
C LYS A 172 19.80 -43.82 16.07
N GLN A 173 18.89 -43.73 17.05
CA GLN A 173 17.45 -43.85 16.84
C GLN A 173 16.88 -42.61 16.14
N LEU A 174 17.54 -41.46 16.28
CA LEU A 174 17.20 -40.24 15.54
C LEU A 174 17.94 -40.23 14.21
N THR A 175 17.18 -40.04 13.13
CA THR A 175 17.73 -40.02 11.77
C THR A 175 17.98 -38.57 11.37
N LEU A 176 19.19 -38.29 10.87
CA LEU A 176 19.52 -36.96 10.35
C LEU A 176 18.61 -36.64 9.14
N ARG A 177 18.00 -35.47 9.18
CA ARG A 177 17.02 -35.01 8.19
C ARG A 177 17.41 -33.63 7.70
N GLU A 178 18.06 -33.54 6.55
CA GLU A 178 18.37 -32.26 5.91
C GLU A 178 17.76 -32.26 4.49
N PRO A 179 16.92 -31.26 4.12
CA PRO A 179 16.52 -30.07 4.88
C PRO A 179 15.38 -30.32 5.90
N SER A 180 15.23 -29.39 6.84
CA SER A 180 14.11 -29.35 7.78
C SER A 180 12.76 -29.15 7.08
N ARG A 181 11.67 -29.68 7.65
CA ARG A 181 10.28 -29.41 7.20
C ARG A 181 9.78 -28.00 7.57
N TYR A 182 10.37 -27.41 8.61
CA TYR A 182 9.95 -26.13 9.19
C TYR A 182 11.04 -25.06 9.09
N GLY A 183 12.16 -25.41 8.48
CA GLY A 183 13.28 -24.54 8.23
C GLY A 183 12.95 -23.59 7.09
N PHE A 184 13.27 -22.34 7.32
CA PHE A 184 13.32 -21.36 6.26
C PHE A 184 14.58 -21.62 5.42
N TYR A 185 14.48 -21.44 4.10
CA TYR A 185 15.69 -21.39 3.26
C TYR A 185 16.48 -20.11 3.60
N GLU A 186 17.78 -20.08 3.28
CA GLU A 186 18.68 -18.99 3.69
C GLU A 186 18.15 -17.59 3.33
N ASP A 187 17.50 -17.46 2.17
CA ASP A 187 16.94 -16.20 1.66
C ASP A 187 15.46 -15.96 2.01
N TYR A 188 14.91 -16.67 3.01
CA TYR A 188 13.52 -16.45 3.40
C TYR A 188 13.36 -15.04 4.00
N PRO A 189 12.38 -14.25 3.53
CA PRO A 189 12.23 -12.87 3.96
C PRO A 189 11.74 -12.78 5.41
N ASP A 190 12.36 -11.91 6.22
CA ASP A 190 11.76 -11.42 7.46
C ASP A 190 10.75 -10.31 7.12
N TYR A 191 9.51 -10.71 6.82
CA TYR A 191 8.48 -9.79 6.34
C TYR A 191 7.68 -9.16 7.49
N HIS A 192 7.77 -7.83 7.60
CA HIS A 192 6.95 -7.03 8.50
C HIS A 192 6.01 -6.13 7.72
N ARG A 193 4.72 -6.14 8.08
CA ARG A 193 3.73 -5.27 7.42
C ARG A 193 4.13 -3.81 7.63
N SER A 194 4.25 -3.07 6.53
CA SER A 194 4.57 -1.65 6.59
C SER A 194 3.31 -0.78 6.65
N PRO A 195 3.40 0.46 7.18
CA PRO A 195 2.32 1.43 7.08
C PRO A 195 1.88 1.64 5.62
N ARG A 196 0.57 1.60 5.39
CA ARG A 196 -0.01 1.71 4.05
C ARG A 196 -0.14 3.16 3.58
N ILE A 197 0.16 3.41 2.30
CA ILE A 197 -0.16 4.67 1.61
C ILE A 197 -1.57 4.56 1.00
N ILE A 198 -2.41 5.56 1.26
CA ILE A 198 -3.79 5.61 0.73
C ILE A 198 -3.96 6.87 -0.11
N TYR A 199 -4.25 6.71 -1.40
CA TYR A 199 -4.57 7.81 -2.31
C TYR A 199 -6.06 8.14 -2.25
N ARG A 200 -6.41 9.38 -1.87
CA ARG A 200 -7.79 9.83 -1.84
C ARG A 200 -8.12 10.60 -3.11
N GLY A 201 -9.29 10.32 -3.68
CA GLY A 201 -9.84 11.14 -4.77
C GLY A 201 -10.15 12.56 -4.28
N SER A 202 -10.20 13.51 -5.21
CA SER A 202 -10.59 14.88 -4.89
C SER A 202 -12.10 14.94 -4.60
N GLU A 203 -12.47 15.72 -3.59
CA GLU A 203 -13.86 16.04 -3.24
C GLU A 203 -14.26 17.46 -3.72
N ASP A 204 -13.46 18.05 -4.62
CA ASP A 204 -13.68 19.41 -5.10
C ASP A 204 -15.02 19.54 -5.83
N LYS A 205 -15.66 20.70 -5.66
CA LYS A 205 -16.89 21.04 -6.38
C LYS A 205 -16.55 21.90 -7.58
N ILE A 206 -16.66 21.33 -8.78
CA ILE A 206 -16.25 22.00 -10.02
C ILE A 206 -17.49 22.37 -10.81
N LEU A 207 -17.67 23.68 -10.99
CA LEU A 207 -18.72 24.23 -11.83
C LEU A 207 -18.15 24.70 -13.17
N ILE A 208 -18.68 24.17 -14.26
CA ILE A 208 -18.45 24.72 -15.60
C ILE A 208 -19.59 25.71 -15.89
N ASN A 209 -19.25 27.00 -15.87
CA ASN A 209 -20.17 28.07 -16.22
C ASN A 209 -20.48 28.08 -17.73
N PRO A 210 -21.73 28.35 -18.13
CA PRO A 210 -22.08 28.60 -19.53
C PRO A 210 -21.42 29.91 -20.03
N PRO A 211 -21.32 30.11 -21.36
CA PRO A 211 -20.79 31.36 -21.88
C PRO A 211 -21.71 32.54 -21.51
N GLY A 212 -21.13 33.74 -21.38
CA GLY A 212 -21.92 34.96 -21.18
C GLY A 212 -22.93 35.19 -22.31
N GLN A 213 -23.96 36.01 -22.08
CA GLN A 213 -25.02 36.27 -23.07
C GLN A 213 -24.44 36.78 -24.41
N GLU A 214 -25.05 36.37 -25.54
CA GLU A 214 -24.62 36.86 -26.86
C GLU A 214 -24.85 38.39 -26.95
N PRO A 215 -23.87 39.17 -27.46
CA PRO A 215 -24.06 40.60 -27.65
C PRO A 215 -25.30 40.86 -28.50
N VAL A 216 -26.12 41.84 -28.11
CA VAL A 216 -27.32 42.19 -28.87
C VAL A 216 -26.88 42.72 -30.23
N LYS A 217 -27.29 42.04 -31.31
CA LYS A 217 -27.08 42.52 -32.67
C LYS A 217 -27.69 43.92 -32.75
N PRO A 218 -26.94 44.97 -33.17
CA PRO A 218 -27.54 46.26 -33.44
C PRO A 218 -28.67 46.01 -34.44
N SER A 219 -29.90 46.30 -34.03
CA SER A 219 -31.12 46.06 -34.81
C SER A 219 -31.04 46.83 -36.14
N ASP A 220 -31.93 46.54 -37.08
CA ASP A 220 -32.10 47.27 -38.35
C ASP A 220 -32.60 48.73 -38.14
N GLU A 221 -32.16 49.37 -37.06
CA GLU A 221 -32.37 50.76 -36.69
C GLU A 221 -31.78 51.76 -37.68
N LEU A 222 -30.99 51.34 -38.68
CA LEU A 222 -30.64 52.23 -39.79
C LEU A 222 -31.90 52.85 -40.43
N LEU A 223 -32.95 52.06 -40.63
CA LEU A 223 -34.23 52.57 -41.13
C LEU A 223 -34.87 53.52 -40.11
N LYS A 224 -34.97 53.14 -38.83
CA LYS A 224 -35.57 53.98 -37.78
C LYS A 224 -34.78 55.27 -37.50
N LEU A 225 -33.48 55.29 -37.79
CA LEU A 225 -32.56 56.39 -37.54
C LEU A 225 -32.43 57.34 -38.74
N ILE A 226 -32.69 56.84 -39.96
CA ILE A 226 -32.64 57.62 -41.21
C ILE A 226 -34.05 58.07 -41.66
N VAL A 227 -35.12 57.33 -41.30
CA VAL A 227 -36.52 57.67 -41.65
C VAL A 227 -36.96 59.03 -41.11
N PRO A 228 -36.76 59.41 -39.83
CA PRO A 228 -37.21 60.72 -39.34
C PRO A 228 -36.51 61.91 -40.03
N PRO A 229 -35.17 61.90 -40.23
CA PRO A 229 -34.50 62.92 -41.04
C PRO A 229 -34.97 62.96 -42.51
N LEU A 230 -35.20 61.81 -43.16
CA LEU A 230 -35.72 61.75 -44.52
C LEU A 230 -37.15 62.29 -44.63
N MET A 231 -38.02 61.93 -43.69
CA MET A 231 -39.39 62.43 -43.59
C MET A 231 -39.40 63.95 -43.35
N MET A 232 -38.53 64.46 -42.47
CA MET A 232 -38.39 65.90 -42.24
C MET A 232 -37.98 66.64 -43.51
N VAL A 233 -37.00 66.13 -44.25
CA VAL A 233 -36.60 66.69 -45.56
C VAL A 233 -37.78 66.70 -46.53
N GLY A 234 -38.53 65.60 -46.65
CA GLY A 234 -39.72 65.50 -47.50
C GLY A 234 -40.84 66.47 -47.12
N VAL A 235 -41.12 66.61 -45.81
CA VAL A 235 -42.11 67.56 -45.28
C VAL A 235 -41.68 69.01 -45.53
N THR A 236 -40.39 69.34 -45.35
CA THR A 236 -39.91 70.68 -45.71
C THR A 236 -40.07 70.97 -47.20
N VAL A 237 -39.74 70.04 -48.10
CA VAL A 237 -39.94 70.22 -49.55
C VAL A 237 -41.42 70.46 -49.88
N LEU A 238 -42.34 69.74 -49.26
CA LEU A 238 -43.79 69.96 -49.46
C LEU A 238 -44.25 71.34 -48.95
N ILE A 239 -43.77 71.77 -47.78
CA ILE A 239 -44.07 73.10 -47.24
C ILE A 239 -43.50 74.21 -48.14
N THR A 240 -42.32 74.00 -48.75
CA THR A 240 -41.73 75.01 -49.67
C THR A 240 -42.55 75.26 -50.93
N LEU A 241 -43.32 74.27 -51.39
CA LEU A 241 -44.23 74.43 -52.54
C LEU A 241 -45.44 75.31 -52.22
N ILE A 242 -45.82 75.44 -50.94
CA ILE A 242 -47.01 76.17 -50.49
C ILE A 242 -46.61 77.54 -49.90
N GLN A 243 -45.47 77.66 -49.21
CA GLN A 243 -45.01 78.91 -48.60
C GLN A 243 -43.47 79.00 -48.52
N PRO A 244 -42.79 79.84 -49.34
CA PRO A 244 -41.33 79.91 -49.35
C PRO A 244 -40.78 80.74 -48.17
N ARG A 245 -40.20 80.07 -47.16
CA ARG A 245 -39.40 80.69 -46.07
C ARG A 245 -37.94 80.22 -46.16
N GLY A 246 -37.11 80.98 -46.90
CA GLY A 246 -35.73 80.59 -47.28
C GLY A 246 -34.78 80.18 -46.15
N ILE A 247 -34.76 80.91 -45.03
CA ILE A 247 -33.79 80.69 -43.94
C ILE A 247 -34.11 79.41 -43.15
N TYR A 248 -35.39 79.09 -42.96
CA TYR A 248 -35.83 77.89 -42.25
C TYR A 248 -35.43 76.60 -42.99
N ILE A 249 -35.43 76.63 -44.32
CA ILE A 249 -35.04 75.50 -45.17
C ILE A 249 -33.55 75.19 -45.00
N LEU A 250 -32.69 76.21 -45.06
CA LEU A 250 -31.24 76.04 -44.91
C LEU A 250 -30.86 75.44 -43.54
N ALA A 251 -31.50 75.91 -42.46
CA ALA A 251 -31.27 75.39 -41.12
C ALA A 251 -31.75 73.93 -40.97
N THR A 252 -32.93 73.60 -41.49
CA THR A 252 -33.52 72.26 -41.37
C THR A 252 -32.75 71.23 -42.20
N VAL A 253 -32.34 71.59 -43.42
CA VAL A 253 -31.51 70.73 -44.29
C VAL A 253 -30.12 70.51 -43.67
N GLY A 254 -29.47 71.56 -43.16
CA GLY A 254 -28.18 71.45 -42.48
C GLY A 254 -28.21 70.56 -41.23
N MET A 255 -29.26 70.68 -40.41
CA MET A 255 -29.47 69.84 -39.23
C MET A 255 -29.74 68.37 -39.61
N SER A 256 -30.50 68.14 -40.69
CA SER A 256 -30.83 66.80 -41.19
C SER A 256 -29.59 66.08 -41.73
N ILE A 257 -28.74 66.78 -42.49
CA ILE A 257 -27.45 66.26 -43.00
C ILE A 257 -26.52 65.92 -41.83
N THR A 258 -26.39 66.82 -40.85
CA THR A 258 -25.54 66.61 -39.68
C THR A 258 -25.99 65.40 -38.87
N THR A 259 -27.30 65.28 -38.62
CA THR A 259 -27.90 64.12 -37.94
C THR A 259 -27.63 62.82 -38.71
N MET A 260 -27.76 62.83 -40.04
CA MET A 260 -27.47 61.67 -40.88
C MET A 260 -26.01 61.20 -40.77
N ILE A 261 -25.04 62.13 -40.76
CA ILE A 261 -23.61 61.82 -40.60
C ILE A 261 -23.33 61.18 -39.23
N PHE A 262 -23.86 61.76 -38.15
CA PHE A 262 -23.71 61.19 -36.80
C PHE A 262 -24.35 59.81 -36.68
N SER A 263 -25.50 59.60 -37.31
CA SER A 263 -26.21 58.32 -37.36
C SER A 263 -25.40 57.22 -38.08
N ILE A 264 -24.82 57.54 -39.25
CA ILE A 264 -23.97 56.60 -39.99
C ILE A 264 -22.70 56.28 -39.19
N ARG A 265 -22.06 57.29 -38.60
CA ARG A 265 -20.87 57.10 -37.75
C ARG A 265 -21.17 56.26 -36.51
N GLY A 266 -22.33 56.49 -35.88
CA GLY A 266 -22.84 55.70 -34.76
C GLY A 266 -23.08 54.25 -35.15
N PHE A 267 -23.69 53.99 -36.31
CA PHE A 267 -23.91 52.64 -36.82
C PHE A 267 -22.61 51.90 -37.10
N ILE A 268 -21.63 52.53 -37.77
CA ILE A 268 -20.32 51.92 -38.03
C ILE A 268 -19.59 51.61 -36.71
N LYS A 269 -19.62 52.54 -35.74
CA LYS A 269 -19.02 52.35 -34.41
C LYS A 269 -19.69 51.19 -33.68
N ASN A 270 -21.03 51.13 -33.67
CA ASN A 270 -21.79 50.07 -33.01
C ASN A 270 -21.55 48.72 -33.67
N ARG A 271 -21.44 48.66 -35.01
CA ARG A 271 -21.12 47.43 -35.74
C ARG A 271 -19.68 46.96 -35.47
N LYS A 272 -18.72 47.89 -35.38
CA LYS A 272 -17.32 47.57 -35.03
C LYS A 272 -17.24 47.07 -33.58
N LYS A 273 -17.92 47.75 -32.65
CA LYS A 273 -18.01 47.35 -31.24
C LYS A 273 -18.66 45.97 -31.10
N TYR A 274 -19.82 45.74 -31.73
CA TYR A 274 -20.47 44.42 -31.76
C TYR A 274 -19.55 43.29 -32.25
N LYS A 275 -18.78 43.53 -33.33
CA LYS A 275 -17.80 42.54 -33.83
C LYS A 275 -16.66 42.31 -32.84
N ALA A 276 -16.17 43.36 -32.18
CA ALA A 276 -15.12 43.27 -31.16
C ALA A 276 -15.62 42.50 -29.93
N ASP A 277 -16.76 42.91 -29.36
CA ASP A 277 -17.40 42.28 -28.19
C ASP A 277 -17.71 40.79 -28.47
N LYS A 278 -18.18 40.45 -29.68
CA LYS A 278 -18.43 39.06 -30.08
C LYS A 278 -17.13 38.23 -30.16
N LYS A 279 -16.04 38.81 -30.68
CA LYS A 279 -14.75 38.14 -30.73
C LYS A 279 -14.16 37.96 -29.33
N GLU A 280 -14.17 39.01 -28.53
CA GLU A 280 -13.70 39.01 -27.15
C GLU A 280 -14.44 37.96 -26.30
N ARG A 281 -15.78 37.87 -26.45
CA ARG A 281 -16.59 36.81 -25.81
C ARG A 281 -16.09 35.40 -26.15
N VAL A 282 -15.82 35.12 -27.42
CA VAL A 282 -15.33 33.81 -27.88
C VAL A 282 -13.94 33.54 -27.31
N ASP A 283 -13.03 34.52 -27.40
CA ASP A 283 -11.65 34.38 -26.96
C ASP A 283 -11.56 34.17 -25.44
N LEU A 284 -12.29 34.96 -24.65
CA LEU A 284 -12.35 34.82 -23.18
C LEU A 284 -12.95 33.48 -22.75
N TYR A 285 -14.05 33.07 -23.38
CA TYR A 285 -14.69 31.81 -23.01
C TYR A 285 -13.83 30.59 -23.37
N ARG A 286 -13.16 30.61 -24.54
CA ARG A 286 -12.21 29.54 -24.90
C ARG A 286 -11.00 29.51 -23.99
N LEU A 287 -10.50 30.65 -23.54
CA LEU A 287 -9.44 30.72 -22.55
C LEU A 287 -9.89 30.09 -21.22
N TYR A 288 -11.09 30.44 -20.76
CA TYR A 288 -11.73 29.83 -19.59
C TYR A 288 -11.86 28.30 -19.72
N LEU A 289 -12.40 27.80 -20.85
CA LEU A 289 -12.51 26.36 -21.09
C LEU A 289 -11.14 25.67 -21.09
N LYS A 290 -10.11 26.31 -21.67
CA LYS A 290 -8.75 25.76 -21.70
C LYS A 290 -8.18 25.59 -20.28
N ASP A 291 -8.41 26.54 -19.40
CA ASP A 291 -7.97 26.42 -18.01
C ASP A 291 -8.77 25.37 -17.25
N LYS A 292 -10.08 25.25 -17.52
CA LYS A 292 -10.90 24.15 -17.00
C LYS A 292 -10.46 22.77 -17.49
N VAL A 293 -10.05 22.61 -18.76
CA VAL A 293 -9.48 21.36 -19.27
C VAL A 293 -8.24 20.95 -18.47
N LYS A 294 -7.33 21.89 -18.19
CA LYS A 294 -6.11 21.61 -17.43
C LYS A 294 -6.44 21.15 -16.01
N GLU A 295 -7.35 21.86 -15.34
CA GLU A 295 -7.82 21.52 -13.99
C GLU A 295 -8.42 20.11 -13.94
N LEU A 296 -9.38 19.81 -14.83
CA LEU A 296 -10.05 18.52 -14.90
C LEU A 296 -9.09 17.39 -15.25
N THR A 297 -8.20 17.59 -16.24
CA THR A 297 -7.24 16.58 -16.67
C THR A 297 -6.25 16.25 -15.55
N ARG A 298 -5.83 17.24 -14.76
CA ARG A 298 -4.98 17.02 -13.58
C ARG A 298 -5.68 16.12 -12.56
N LEU A 299 -6.93 16.43 -12.23
CA LEU A 299 -7.71 15.66 -11.26
C LEU A 299 -8.03 14.25 -11.74
N GLU A 300 -8.32 14.08 -13.03
CA GLU A 300 -8.52 12.75 -13.61
C GLU A 300 -7.26 11.90 -13.54
N ARG A 301 -6.09 12.49 -13.80
CA ARG A 301 -4.80 11.80 -13.69
C ARG A 301 -4.53 11.37 -12.25
N GLU A 302 -4.71 12.25 -11.27
CA GLU A 302 -4.52 11.94 -9.85
C GLU A 302 -5.45 10.80 -9.39
N GLN A 303 -6.72 10.85 -9.79
CA GLN A 303 -7.67 9.76 -9.50
C GLN A 303 -7.27 8.45 -10.19
N LYS A 304 -6.80 8.52 -11.45
CA LYS A 304 -6.36 7.35 -12.21
C LYS A 304 -5.14 6.70 -11.57
N GLU A 305 -4.12 7.49 -11.23
CA GLU A 305 -2.91 7.02 -10.54
C GLU A 305 -3.25 6.35 -9.21
N GLY A 306 -4.10 6.98 -8.38
CA GLY A 306 -4.53 6.39 -7.11
C GLY A 306 -5.30 5.08 -7.27
N MET A 307 -6.18 4.99 -8.27
CA MET A 307 -6.94 3.75 -8.52
C MET A 307 -6.07 2.62 -9.08
N HIS A 308 -5.13 2.90 -9.98
CA HIS A 308 -4.19 1.89 -10.46
C HIS A 308 -3.21 1.46 -9.36
N TYR A 309 -2.82 2.36 -8.45
CA TYR A 309 -2.04 2.00 -7.27
C TYR A 309 -2.79 1.03 -6.37
N HIS A 310 -4.06 1.30 -6.02
CA HIS A 310 -4.86 0.44 -5.14
C HIS A 310 -5.31 -0.88 -5.77
N PHE A 311 -5.43 -0.91 -7.11
CA PHE A 311 -5.90 -2.05 -7.89
C PHE A 311 -4.95 -2.32 -9.06
N PRO A 312 -3.72 -2.78 -8.78
CA PRO A 312 -2.72 -3.00 -9.81
C PRO A 312 -3.11 -4.14 -10.76
N THR A 313 -2.37 -4.23 -11.85
CA THR A 313 -2.45 -5.32 -12.82
C THR A 313 -1.90 -6.61 -12.23
N THR A 314 -2.21 -7.73 -12.87
CA THR A 314 -1.69 -9.04 -12.48
C THR A 314 -0.17 -9.13 -12.56
N LEU A 315 0.45 -8.48 -13.55
CA LEU A 315 1.90 -8.41 -13.68
C LEU A 315 2.54 -7.65 -12.52
N GLU A 316 1.99 -6.49 -12.18
CA GLU A 316 2.46 -5.70 -11.03
C GLU A 316 2.30 -6.46 -9.71
N LEU A 317 1.26 -7.29 -9.55
CA LEU A 317 1.12 -8.16 -8.37
C LEU A 317 2.24 -9.18 -8.27
N THR A 318 2.62 -9.80 -9.40
CA THR A 318 3.77 -10.72 -9.44
C THR A 318 5.04 -10.01 -9.00
N ASP A 319 5.31 -8.81 -9.54
CA ASP A 319 6.49 -8.02 -9.17
C ASP A 319 6.51 -7.66 -7.68
N LEU A 320 5.34 -7.36 -7.09
CA LEU A 320 5.22 -7.08 -5.65
C LEU A 320 5.57 -8.32 -4.80
N VAL A 321 5.11 -9.50 -5.21
CA VAL A 321 5.36 -10.75 -4.48
C VAL A 321 6.82 -11.18 -4.61
N GLU A 322 7.39 -11.15 -5.81
CA GLU A 322 8.79 -11.53 -6.07
C GLU A 322 9.80 -10.64 -5.33
N SER A 323 9.47 -9.35 -5.17
CA SER A 323 10.33 -8.39 -4.46
C SER A 323 10.06 -8.30 -2.96
N TYR A 324 9.20 -9.16 -2.40
CA TYR A 324 8.75 -9.10 -1.00
C TYR A 324 8.32 -7.69 -0.58
N ASN A 325 7.56 -7.05 -1.45
CA ASN A 325 7.28 -5.64 -1.35
C ASN A 325 6.51 -5.30 -0.06
N HIS A 326 6.82 -4.15 0.52
CA HIS A 326 6.16 -3.61 1.73
C HIS A 326 4.63 -3.45 1.61
N ARG A 327 4.07 -3.54 0.38
CA ARG A 327 2.64 -3.49 0.08
C ARG A 327 1.89 -4.82 0.22
N ILE A 328 2.58 -5.94 0.38
CA ILE A 328 1.94 -7.22 0.70
C ILE A 328 1.16 -7.06 2.02
N TYR A 329 -0.03 -7.66 2.12
CA TYR A 329 -0.88 -7.58 3.32
C TYR A 329 -1.26 -6.17 3.79
N GLU A 330 -1.24 -5.16 2.91
CA GLU A 330 -1.55 -3.77 3.27
C GLU A 330 -3.03 -3.54 3.64
N LYS A 331 -3.95 -4.42 3.23
CA LYS A 331 -5.40 -4.26 3.44
C LYS A 331 -5.86 -4.98 4.72
N THR A 332 -6.54 -4.23 5.59
CA THR A 332 -7.07 -4.72 6.87
C THR A 332 -8.59 -4.53 6.90
N PRO A 333 -9.34 -5.22 7.79
CA PRO A 333 -10.80 -5.08 7.90
C PRO A 333 -11.31 -3.65 8.16
N LEU A 334 -10.44 -2.74 8.64
CA LEU A 334 -10.78 -1.35 8.92
C LEU A 334 -10.67 -0.43 7.68
N HIS A 335 -10.04 -0.90 6.60
CA HIS A 335 -9.86 -0.11 5.39
C HIS A 335 -11.10 -0.15 4.48
N PHE A 336 -11.37 0.98 3.82
CA PHE A 336 -12.54 1.16 2.95
C PHE A 336 -12.59 0.18 1.77
N ASP A 337 -11.43 -0.38 1.38
CA ASP A 337 -11.26 -1.29 0.26
C ASP A 337 -10.93 -2.73 0.69
N PHE A 338 -11.24 -3.10 1.94
CA PHE A 338 -11.15 -4.49 2.39
C PHE A 338 -12.05 -5.40 1.55
N LEU A 339 -11.51 -6.56 1.14
CA LEU A 339 -12.17 -7.51 0.23
C LEU A 339 -12.59 -6.93 -1.13
N TYR A 340 -12.02 -5.78 -1.52
CA TYR A 340 -12.15 -5.29 -2.88
C TYR A 340 -11.06 -5.87 -3.78
N TYR A 341 -11.46 -6.24 -5.00
CA TYR A 341 -10.59 -6.80 -6.03
C TYR A 341 -10.95 -6.23 -7.41
N ARG A 342 -10.01 -6.26 -8.35
CA ARG A 342 -10.15 -5.75 -9.71
C ARG A 342 -10.77 -6.80 -10.63
N LEU A 343 -11.82 -6.40 -11.34
CA LEU A 343 -12.47 -7.21 -12.39
C LEU A 343 -11.85 -7.00 -13.77
N GLY A 344 -11.30 -5.81 -14.03
CA GLY A 344 -10.83 -5.43 -15.36
C GLY A 344 -10.78 -3.92 -15.52
N LEU A 345 -10.69 -3.45 -16.77
CA LEU A 345 -10.69 -2.03 -17.09
C LEU A 345 -12.06 -1.58 -17.62
N GLY A 346 -12.48 -0.39 -17.23
CA GLY A 346 -13.72 0.20 -17.68
C GLY A 346 -13.77 1.71 -17.45
N LYS A 347 -14.99 2.26 -17.51
CA LYS A 347 -15.26 3.69 -17.29
C LYS A 347 -15.83 3.90 -15.90
N MET A 348 -15.17 4.72 -15.07
CA MET A 348 -15.67 5.09 -13.75
C MET A 348 -16.01 6.58 -13.67
N PRO A 349 -17.00 6.96 -12.83
CA PRO A 349 -17.28 8.37 -12.56
C PRO A 349 -16.09 9.05 -11.88
N THR A 350 -16.01 10.37 -12.05
CA THR A 350 -15.05 11.20 -11.31
C THR A 350 -15.39 11.24 -9.82
N SER A 351 -14.35 11.34 -8.99
CA SER A 351 -14.47 11.47 -7.53
C SER A 351 -14.98 12.86 -7.12
N TYR A 352 -14.57 13.90 -7.85
CA TYR A 352 -14.99 15.28 -7.65
C TYR A 352 -16.42 15.52 -8.19
N ASP A 353 -17.14 16.47 -7.58
CA ASP A 353 -18.51 16.85 -7.95
C ASP A 353 -18.48 17.82 -9.14
N LEU A 354 -18.57 17.26 -10.35
CA LEU A 354 -18.61 18.03 -11.59
C LEU A 354 -20.05 18.42 -11.96
N LYS A 355 -20.30 19.73 -12.07
CA LYS A 355 -21.61 20.31 -12.45
C LYS A 355 -21.49 21.28 -13.61
N TYR A 356 -22.56 21.39 -14.39
CA TYR A 356 -22.73 22.42 -15.42
C TYR A 356 -23.74 23.47 -14.95
N GLY A 357 -23.42 24.75 -15.10
CA GLY A 357 -24.17 25.87 -14.52
C GLY A 357 -25.56 26.13 -15.10
N GLN A 358 -25.99 25.37 -16.10
CA GLN A 358 -27.29 25.53 -16.75
C GLN A 358 -28.07 24.21 -16.72
N GLN A 359 -29.18 24.19 -15.97
CA GLN A 359 -30.02 23.00 -15.80
C GLN A 359 -31.05 22.80 -16.93
N GLU A 360 -31.50 23.89 -17.57
CA GLU A 360 -32.45 23.85 -18.68
C GLU A 360 -31.78 24.36 -19.96
N ARG A 361 -31.85 23.53 -21.01
CA ARG A 361 -31.46 23.95 -22.37
C ARG A 361 -32.40 25.06 -22.80
N SER A 362 -31.93 26.30 -22.75
CA SER A 362 -32.55 27.38 -23.51
C SER A 362 -32.47 26.91 -24.96
N GLY A 363 -33.58 26.67 -25.65
CA GLY A 363 -33.61 26.07 -26.99
C GLY A 363 -32.83 26.82 -28.09
N LYS A 364 -32.06 27.85 -27.75
CA LYS A 364 -31.09 28.55 -28.60
C LYS A 364 -29.74 27.83 -28.52
N LYS A 365 -29.34 27.19 -29.63
CA LYS A 365 -28.04 26.53 -29.77
C LYS A 365 -26.93 27.57 -29.93
N ASP A 366 -26.30 27.97 -28.83
CA ASP A 366 -25.03 28.70 -28.91
C ASP A 366 -23.87 27.69 -29.08
N ALA A 367 -23.05 27.87 -30.11
CA ALA A 367 -21.90 27.01 -30.36
C ALA A 367 -20.91 26.98 -29.18
N LEU A 368 -20.76 28.08 -28.42
CA LEU A 368 -19.90 28.10 -27.24
C LEU A 368 -20.51 27.31 -26.08
N GLU A 369 -21.83 27.31 -25.93
CA GLU A 369 -22.50 26.49 -24.93
C GLU A 369 -22.31 25.00 -25.25
N GLU A 370 -22.39 24.62 -26.52
CA GLU A 370 -22.10 23.26 -26.98
C GLU A 370 -20.64 22.86 -26.68
N GLU A 371 -19.66 23.75 -26.92
CA GLU A 371 -18.25 23.52 -26.56
C GLU A 371 -18.09 23.26 -25.04
N GLY A 372 -18.74 24.07 -24.18
CA GLY A 372 -18.68 23.91 -22.73
C GLY A 372 -19.37 22.64 -22.22
N TYR A 373 -20.53 22.30 -22.79
CA TYR A 373 -21.27 21.09 -22.42
C TYR A 373 -20.55 19.81 -22.89
N ALA A 374 -19.88 19.86 -24.04
CA ALA A 374 -19.04 18.77 -24.53
C ALA A 374 -17.87 18.50 -23.56
N LEU A 375 -17.23 19.57 -23.05
CA LEU A 375 -16.20 19.45 -22.03
C LEU A 375 -16.73 18.78 -20.76
N TYR A 376 -17.84 19.27 -20.22
CA TYR A 376 -18.54 18.68 -19.07
C TYR A 376 -18.84 17.19 -19.27
N SER A 377 -19.40 16.83 -20.42
CA SER A 377 -19.81 15.46 -20.73
C SER A 377 -18.61 14.52 -20.86
N ARG A 378 -17.50 14.99 -21.45
CA ARG A 378 -16.27 14.22 -21.63
C ARG A 378 -15.62 13.88 -20.30
N HIS A 379 -15.55 14.84 -19.38
CA HIS A 379 -14.89 14.68 -18.09
C HIS A 379 -15.78 14.10 -16.99
N LYS A 380 -16.97 13.59 -17.33
CA LYS A 380 -17.88 12.96 -16.35
C LYS A 380 -17.43 11.55 -15.96
N LYS A 381 -16.74 10.85 -16.85
CA LYS A 381 -16.25 9.48 -16.63
C LYS A 381 -14.84 9.31 -17.19
N ILE A 382 -13.97 8.72 -16.39
CA ILE A 382 -12.58 8.44 -16.74
C ILE A 382 -12.51 7.05 -17.38
N PRO A 383 -11.94 6.89 -18.59
CA PRO A 383 -11.70 5.59 -19.20
C PRO A 383 -10.45 4.89 -18.65
N ASP A 384 -10.34 3.59 -18.94
CA ASP A 384 -9.20 2.72 -18.56
C ASP A 384 -8.92 2.73 -17.06
N MET A 385 -9.99 2.64 -16.28
CA MET A 385 -9.95 2.60 -14.83
C MET A 385 -10.18 1.17 -14.33
N PRO A 386 -9.44 0.70 -13.30
CA PRO A 386 -9.65 -0.62 -12.73
C PRO A 386 -11.01 -0.67 -12.04
N ILE A 387 -11.90 -1.56 -12.48
CA ILE A 387 -13.25 -1.70 -11.92
C ILE A 387 -13.18 -2.57 -10.67
N PRO A 388 -13.49 -2.03 -9.48
CA PRO A 388 -13.42 -2.79 -8.27
C PRO A 388 -14.77 -3.48 -7.99
N ALA A 389 -14.71 -4.73 -7.53
CA ALA A 389 -15.83 -5.47 -6.96
C ALA A 389 -15.52 -5.80 -5.51
N ASN A 390 -16.56 -6.02 -4.70
CA ASN A 390 -16.44 -6.21 -3.26
C ASN A 390 -17.16 -7.49 -2.82
N LEU A 391 -16.50 -8.29 -1.97
CA LEU A 391 -17.08 -9.51 -1.42
C LEU A 391 -17.76 -9.34 -0.06
N SER A 392 -17.57 -8.21 0.62
CA SER A 392 -18.24 -7.92 1.90
C SER A 392 -19.74 -7.57 1.76
N HIS A 393 -20.18 -7.11 0.59
CA HIS A 393 -21.57 -6.71 0.34
C HIS A 393 -22.50 -7.87 -0.06
N GLY A 394 -21.97 -9.10 -0.17
CA GLY A 394 -22.75 -10.29 -0.47
C GLY A 394 -22.04 -11.26 -1.42
N PRO A 395 -22.70 -12.38 -1.76
CA PRO A 395 -22.13 -13.39 -2.64
C PRO A 395 -21.98 -12.85 -4.08
N VAL A 396 -20.87 -13.19 -4.71
CA VAL A 396 -20.58 -12.87 -6.12
C VAL A 396 -20.58 -14.15 -6.94
N GLY A 397 -21.34 -14.15 -8.04
CA GLY A 397 -21.42 -15.27 -8.98
C GLY A 397 -20.84 -14.91 -10.35
N TYR A 398 -20.02 -15.80 -10.90
CA TYR A 398 -19.47 -15.68 -12.25
C TYR A 398 -20.27 -16.56 -13.22
N ILE A 399 -20.67 -16.00 -14.36
CA ILE A 399 -21.44 -16.70 -15.39
C ILE A 399 -20.68 -16.61 -16.71
N GLY A 400 -20.40 -17.76 -17.33
CA GLY A 400 -19.71 -17.83 -18.60
C GLY A 400 -19.11 -19.21 -18.87
N PRO A 401 -18.30 -19.34 -19.94
CA PRO A 401 -17.52 -20.54 -20.23
C PRO A 401 -16.67 -20.94 -19.02
N ARG A 402 -16.70 -22.24 -18.65
CA ARG A 402 -16.09 -22.73 -17.39
C ARG A 402 -14.61 -22.37 -17.27
N ASN A 403 -13.85 -22.49 -18.35
CA ASN A 403 -12.42 -22.13 -18.39
C ASN A 403 -12.18 -20.65 -18.03
N LEU A 404 -12.97 -19.72 -18.58
CA LEU A 404 -12.85 -18.29 -18.28
C LEU A 404 -13.27 -17.98 -16.84
N VAL A 405 -14.31 -18.66 -16.34
CA VAL A 405 -14.75 -18.52 -14.95
C VAL A 405 -13.65 -18.96 -13.99
N LEU A 406 -13.02 -20.11 -14.23
CA LEU A 406 -11.92 -20.61 -13.39
C LEU A 406 -10.74 -19.63 -13.39
N GLU A 407 -10.33 -19.13 -14.56
CA GLU A 407 -9.28 -18.12 -14.67
C GLU A 407 -9.61 -16.86 -13.84
N GLN A 408 -10.82 -16.33 -13.96
CA GLN A 408 -11.24 -15.14 -13.19
C GLN A 408 -11.28 -15.38 -11.68
N LEU A 409 -11.69 -16.57 -11.24
CA LEU A 409 -11.67 -16.93 -9.82
C LEU A 409 -10.23 -17.06 -9.29
N GLN A 410 -9.31 -17.63 -10.08
CA GLN A 410 -7.90 -17.70 -9.71
C GLN A 410 -7.29 -16.29 -9.61
N LEU A 411 -7.61 -15.39 -10.54
CA LEU A 411 -7.19 -13.99 -10.49
C LEU A 411 -7.75 -13.25 -9.26
N LEU A 412 -8.99 -13.54 -8.86
CA LEU A 412 -9.57 -13.02 -7.63
C LEU A 412 -8.77 -13.48 -6.42
N VAL A 413 -8.47 -14.78 -6.32
CA VAL A 413 -7.72 -15.35 -5.19
C VAL A 413 -6.32 -14.75 -5.12
N MET A 414 -5.59 -14.66 -6.24
CA MET A 414 -4.24 -14.05 -6.28
C MET A 414 -4.25 -12.61 -5.77
N GLN A 415 -5.21 -11.80 -6.22
CA GLN A 415 -5.35 -10.41 -5.77
C GLN A 415 -5.63 -10.30 -4.27
N LEU A 416 -6.55 -11.12 -3.76
CA LEU A 416 -6.90 -11.09 -2.34
C LEU A 416 -5.74 -11.60 -1.48
N ALA A 417 -5.10 -12.70 -1.87
CA ALA A 417 -3.99 -13.30 -1.14
C ALA A 417 -2.76 -12.39 -1.08
N THR A 418 -2.52 -11.56 -2.10
CA THR A 418 -1.42 -10.58 -2.09
C THR A 418 -1.64 -9.47 -1.07
N PHE A 419 -2.88 -8.97 -0.97
CA PHE A 419 -3.17 -7.76 -0.16
C PHE A 419 -3.76 -8.01 1.22
N HIS A 420 -4.23 -9.22 1.50
CA HIS A 420 -4.83 -9.57 2.79
C HIS A 420 -3.99 -10.68 3.44
N SER A 421 -3.72 -10.52 4.73
CA SER A 421 -2.99 -11.56 5.46
C SER A 421 -3.87 -12.77 5.72
N TYR A 422 -3.23 -13.92 5.82
CA TYR A 422 -3.80 -15.19 6.27
C TYR A 422 -4.44 -15.11 7.67
N HIS A 423 -4.07 -14.11 8.49
CA HIS A 423 -4.75 -13.82 9.77
C HIS A 423 -6.12 -13.15 9.59
N ASP A 424 -6.32 -12.43 8.49
CA ASP A 424 -7.50 -11.60 8.23
C ASP A 424 -8.49 -12.29 7.27
N VAL A 425 -7.99 -13.10 6.32
CA VAL A 425 -8.79 -13.78 5.29
C VAL A 425 -8.31 -15.22 5.13
N GLN A 426 -9.26 -16.16 5.14
CA GLN A 426 -9.02 -17.58 4.87
C GLN A 426 -9.73 -17.99 3.57
N PHE A 427 -9.03 -18.77 2.74
CA PHE A 427 -9.59 -19.31 1.51
C PHE A 427 -10.05 -20.75 1.73
N ILE A 428 -11.32 -21.03 1.43
CA ILE A 428 -11.89 -22.37 1.42
C ILE A 428 -12.41 -22.64 0.02
N THR A 429 -11.78 -23.58 -0.68
CA THR A 429 -12.13 -23.92 -2.05
C THR A 429 -12.86 -25.26 -2.08
N ILE A 430 -14.08 -25.26 -2.62
CA ILE A 430 -14.88 -26.46 -2.85
C ILE A 430 -15.02 -26.63 -4.36
N LEU A 431 -14.47 -27.71 -4.89
CA LEU A 431 -14.35 -27.95 -6.33
C LEU A 431 -14.61 -29.42 -6.71
N PRO A 432 -15.03 -29.69 -7.95
CA PRO A 432 -15.04 -31.04 -8.52
C PRO A 432 -13.63 -31.61 -8.63
N GLU A 433 -13.46 -32.92 -8.45
CA GLU A 433 -12.14 -33.57 -8.41
C GLU A 433 -11.33 -33.37 -9.70
N GLU A 434 -12.00 -33.25 -10.84
CA GLU A 434 -11.38 -33.04 -12.15
C GLU A 434 -10.64 -31.69 -12.25
N GLU A 435 -11.00 -30.72 -11.42
CA GLU A 435 -10.39 -29.39 -11.39
C GLU A 435 -9.24 -29.29 -10.38
N LYS A 436 -8.99 -30.33 -9.58
CA LYS A 436 -8.02 -30.31 -8.48
C LYS A 436 -6.63 -29.85 -8.92
N GLU A 437 -6.14 -30.30 -10.07
CA GLU A 437 -4.82 -29.90 -10.59
C GLU A 437 -4.74 -28.40 -10.85
N GLN A 438 -5.82 -27.78 -11.36
CA GLN A 438 -5.89 -26.35 -11.66
C GLN A 438 -5.87 -25.47 -10.41
N TRP A 439 -6.21 -26.04 -9.25
CA TRP A 439 -6.25 -25.35 -7.96
C TRP A 439 -5.13 -25.78 -7.00
N SER A 440 -4.30 -26.75 -7.41
CA SER A 440 -3.26 -27.34 -6.57
C SER A 440 -2.23 -26.33 -6.08
N TRP A 441 -2.06 -25.20 -6.76
CA TRP A 441 -1.16 -24.12 -6.37
C TRP A 441 -1.60 -23.41 -5.08
N MET A 442 -2.90 -23.43 -4.73
CA MET A 442 -3.40 -22.76 -3.53
C MET A 442 -2.83 -23.34 -2.23
N ARG A 443 -2.31 -24.57 -2.25
CA ARG A 443 -1.67 -25.21 -1.08
C ARG A 443 -0.41 -24.48 -0.59
N TRP A 444 0.15 -23.62 -1.44
CA TRP A 444 1.34 -22.82 -1.13
C TRP A 444 1.00 -21.45 -0.54
N LEU A 445 -0.29 -21.07 -0.53
CA LEU A 445 -0.73 -19.88 0.20
C LEU A 445 -0.63 -20.15 1.71
N PRO A 446 -0.17 -19.16 2.50
CA PRO A 446 0.00 -19.31 3.94
C PRO A 446 -1.31 -19.40 4.72
#